data_AF-A0A6I9PRD8-F1
#
_entry.id   AF-A0A6I9PRD8-F1
#
_cell.length_a   1.000
_cell.length_b   1.000
_cell.length_c   1.000
_cell.angle_alpha   90.00
_cell.angle_beta   90.00
_cell.angle_gamma   90.00
#
_symmetry.space_group_name_H-M   'P 1'
#
loop_
_entity.id
_entity.type
_entity.pdbx_description
1 polymer ?
#
loop_
_entity_poly.entity_id
_entity_poly.type
_entity_poly.pdbx_seq_one_letter_code
_entity_poly.pdbx_strand_id
1 'polypeptide(L)'
;MRICIRQLQLMLLKVSLILGVEIHVNVEFVKLVEPPAEQTEDGPGWRAEVRPSSHPVSEFDFDVVIGADGRKNTLDGFGRKEFRGKLAIAITANFVNRNTTAEAKVEEISGVAFIFNQKFFLELREETGIDLENIVYYRDHTHYFVMTAKKQSLLDKGVIINVSYH
;
A
#
# COMPACT_ATOMS: atom_id res chain seq x y z
N MET A 1 -6.30 8.57 16.19
CA MET A 1 -7.36 7.87 15.42
C MET A 1 -6.68 7.13 14.28
N ARG A 2 -6.80 5.80 14.25
CA ARG A 2 -6.28 4.95 13.16
C ARG A 2 -7.49 4.47 12.37
N ILE A 3 -7.37 4.42 11.04
CA ILE A 3 -8.44 4.05 10.14
C ILE A 3 -7.89 3.07 9.11
N CYS A 4 -8.58 1.96 8.89
CA CYS A 4 -8.17 1.03 7.86
C CYS A 4 -8.29 1.66 6.46
N ILE A 5 -7.41 1.26 5.54
CA ILE A 5 -7.29 1.86 4.19
C ILE A 5 -8.64 1.87 3.47
N ARG A 6 -9.38 0.75 3.52
CA ARG A 6 -10.69 0.62 2.86
C ARG A 6 -11.72 1.61 3.42
N GLN A 7 -11.76 1.82 4.74
CA GLN A 7 -12.72 2.76 5.33
C GLN A 7 -12.40 4.19 4.93
N LEU A 8 -11.12 4.56 4.94
CA LEU A 8 -10.69 5.87 4.46
C LEU A 8 -11.06 6.08 2.98
N GLN A 9 -10.79 5.09 2.14
CA GLN A 9 -11.19 5.11 0.72
C GLN A 9 -12.70 5.29 0.55
N LEU A 10 -13.53 4.58 1.32
CA LEU A 10 -14.99 4.70 1.25
C LEU A 10 -15.50 6.05 1.74
N MET A 11 -14.90 6.61 2.79
CA MET A 11 -15.26 7.95 3.28
C MET A 11 -14.94 9.01 2.23
N LEU A 12 -13.71 8.98 1.67
CA LEU A 12 -13.29 9.94 0.66
C LEU A 12 -14.09 9.78 -0.64
N LEU A 13 -14.35 8.55 -1.08
CA LEU A 13 -15.20 8.26 -2.24
C LEU A 13 -16.58 8.91 -2.10
N LYS A 14 -17.24 8.73 -0.94
CA LYS A 14 -18.55 9.34 -0.69
C LYS A 14 -18.50 10.87 -0.75
N VAL A 15 -17.48 11.48 -0.16
CA VAL A 15 -17.30 12.94 -0.19
C VAL A 15 -17.06 13.42 -1.64
N SER A 16 -16.20 12.76 -2.40
CA SER A 16 -15.95 13.06 -3.81
C SER A 16 -17.22 13.01 -4.65
N LEU A 17 -18.04 11.97 -4.47
CA LEU A 17 -19.32 11.84 -5.19
C LEU A 17 -20.31 12.96 -4.84
N ILE A 18 -20.39 13.36 -3.56
CA ILE A 18 -21.25 14.48 -3.12
C ILE A 18 -20.79 15.80 -3.75
N LEU A 19 -19.49 15.98 -3.94
CA LEU A 19 -18.91 17.16 -4.57
C LEU A 19 -18.96 17.12 -6.10
N GLY A 20 -19.55 16.09 -6.71
CA GLY A 20 -19.72 15.99 -8.17
C GLY A 20 -18.49 15.49 -8.92
N VAL A 21 -17.54 14.85 -8.23
CA VAL A 21 -16.39 14.23 -8.89
C VAL A 21 -16.84 12.99 -9.66
N GLU A 22 -16.53 12.94 -10.95
CA GLU A 22 -16.75 11.77 -11.80
C GLU A 22 -15.67 10.70 -11.54
N ILE A 23 -16.10 9.46 -11.31
CA ILE A 23 -15.21 8.37 -10.93
C ILE A 23 -15.45 7.16 -11.82
N HIS A 24 -14.40 6.77 -12.55
CA HIS A 24 -14.39 5.57 -13.37
C HIS A 24 -13.56 4.47 -12.68
N VAL A 25 -14.20 3.33 -12.42
CA VAL A 25 -13.55 2.14 -11.84
C VAL A 25 -13.31 1.08 -12.91
N ASN A 26 -12.38 0.17 -12.65
CA ASN A 26 -11.96 -0.86 -13.62
C ASN A 26 -11.37 -0.29 -14.92
N VAL A 27 -10.76 0.89 -14.83
CA VAL A 27 -10.04 1.55 -15.93
C VAL A 27 -8.60 1.76 -15.50
N GLU A 28 -7.66 1.22 -16.26
CA GLU A 28 -6.23 1.42 -16.04
C GLU A 28 -5.74 2.60 -16.90
N PHE A 29 -5.12 3.60 -16.27
CA PHE A 29 -4.34 4.61 -16.97
C PHE A 29 -3.03 3.98 -17.46
N VAL A 30 -2.73 4.10 -18.75
CA VAL A 30 -1.51 3.55 -19.36
C VAL A 30 -0.45 4.65 -19.48
N LYS A 31 -0.78 5.74 -20.18
CA LYS A 31 0.13 6.88 -20.43
C LYS A 31 -0.65 8.11 -20.91
N LEU A 32 0.05 9.24 -20.98
CA LEU A 32 -0.45 10.45 -21.63
C LEU A 32 -0.41 10.31 -23.16
N VAL A 33 -1.41 10.90 -23.81
CA VAL A 33 -1.47 11.08 -25.26
C VAL A 33 -1.33 12.58 -25.52
N GLU A 34 -0.22 12.96 -26.15
CA GLU A 34 0.03 14.36 -26.50
C GLU A 34 -0.90 14.80 -27.64
N PRO A 35 -1.34 16.07 -27.66
CA PRO A 35 -2.01 16.66 -28.81
C PRO A 35 -1.15 16.50 -30.09
N PRO A 36 -1.73 16.18 -31.26
CA PRO A 36 -0.98 16.10 -32.51
C PRO A 36 -0.16 17.36 -32.83
N ALA A 37 0.99 17.24 -33.48
CA ALA A 37 1.82 18.41 -33.80
C ALA A 37 1.22 19.33 -34.86
N GLU A 38 0.40 18.79 -35.77
CA GLU A 38 -0.26 19.51 -36.85
C GLU A 38 -1.78 19.47 -36.61
N GLN A 39 -2.36 20.59 -36.17
CA GLN A 39 -3.79 20.69 -35.83
C GLN A 39 -4.39 22.01 -36.34
N THR A 40 -5.67 21.99 -36.66
CA THR A 40 -6.52 23.18 -36.79
C THR A 40 -6.85 23.74 -35.39
N GLU A 41 -7.38 24.97 -35.28
CA GLU A 41 -7.69 25.60 -33.97
C GLU A 41 -8.58 24.75 -33.05
N ASP A 42 -9.40 23.84 -33.61
CA ASP A 42 -10.32 22.95 -32.87
C ASP A 42 -9.80 21.51 -32.67
N GLY A 43 -8.48 21.30 -32.58
CA GLY A 43 -7.88 19.98 -32.37
C GLY A 43 -8.00 19.46 -30.92
N PRO A 44 -7.89 18.12 -30.69
CA PRO A 44 -8.01 17.55 -29.35
C PRO A 44 -6.88 17.97 -28.41
N GLY A 45 -7.22 18.17 -27.14
CA GLY A 45 -6.27 18.45 -26.07
C GLY A 45 -5.44 17.24 -25.63
N TRP A 46 -4.79 17.37 -24.47
CA TRP A 46 -4.11 16.26 -23.81
C TRP A 46 -5.13 15.23 -23.34
N ARG A 47 -4.83 13.94 -23.59
CA ARG A 47 -5.71 12.82 -23.25
C ARG A 47 -4.96 11.69 -22.56
N ALA A 48 -5.70 10.70 -22.11
CA ALA A 48 -5.16 9.49 -21.47
C ALA A 48 -5.36 8.27 -22.38
N GLU A 49 -4.30 7.51 -22.62
CA GLU A 49 -4.45 6.13 -23.07
C GLU A 49 -4.91 5.28 -21.88
N VAL A 50 -6.05 4.60 -22.03
CA VAL A 50 -6.66 3.80 -20.98
C VAL A 50 -6.95 2.36 -21.43
N ARG A 51 -7.12 1.46 -20.47
CA ARG A 51 -7.61 0.10 -20.69
C ARG A 51 -8.88 -0.17 -19.89
N PRO A 52 -9.97 -0.63 -20.53
CA PRO A 52 -10.10 -0.88 -21.98
C PRO A 52 -10.12 0.42 -22.79
N SER A 53 -9.56 0.39 -24.00
CA SER A 53 -9.43 1.58 -24.87
C SER A 53 -10.76 2.12 -25.39
N SER A 54 -11.84 1.33 -25.28
CA SER A 54 -13.20 1.75 -25.64
C SER A 54 -13.92 2.51 -24.53
N HIS A 55 -13.27 2.76 -23.40
CA HIS A 55 -13.89 3.45 -22.27
C HIS A 55 -14.04 4.96 -22.57
N PRO A 56 -15.19 5.60 -22.31
CA PRO A 56 -15.46 6.99 -22.71
C PRO A 56 -14.42 8.02 -22.26
N VAL A 57 -13.76 7.80 -21.12
CA VAL A 57 -12.68 8.66 -20.61
C VAL A 57 -11.46 8.77 -21.55
N SER A 58 -11.31 7.87 -22.53
CA SER A 58 -10.25 7.99 -23.56
C SER A 58 -10.38 9.25 -24.41
N GLU A 59 -11.60 9.77 -24.53
CA GLU A 59 -11.92 10.97 -25.30
C GLU A 59 -12.02 12.23 -24.42
N PHE A 60 -11.67 12.13 -23.13
CA PHE A 60 -11.71 13.26 -22.22
C PHE A 60 -10.42 14.10 -22.32
N ASP A 61 -10.58 15.36 -22.70
CA ASP A 61 -9.50 16.35 -22.75
C ASP A 61 -9.26 16.98 -21.37
N PHE A 62 -8.00 17.12 -20.98
CA PHE A 62 -7.62 17.72 -19.71
C PHE A 62 -6.32 18.52 -19.79
N ASP A 63 -6.23 19.62 -19.03
CA ASP A 63 -4.99 20.41 -18.92
C ASP A 63 -4.17 20.04 -17.67
N VAL A 64 -4.75 19.27 -16.75
CA VAL A 64 -4.14 18.90 -15.47
C VAL A 64 -4.27 17.41 -15.23
N VAL A 65 -3.15 16.75 -14.94
CA VAL A 65 -3.08 15.35 -14.53
C VAL A 65 -2.40 15.23 -13.16
N ILE A 66 -2.96 14.39 -12.29
CA ILE A 66 -2.42 14.13 -10.96
C ILE A 66 -2.17 12.62 -10.82
N GLY A 67 -0.90 12.23 -10.71
CA GLY A 67 -0.51 10.84 -10.46
C GLY A 67 -0.66 10.47 -8.98
N ALA A 68 -1.65 9.63 -8.66
CA ALA A 68 -1.91 9.11 -7.32
C ALA A 68 -2.03 7.57 -7.29
N ASP A 69 -1.36 6.89 -8.22
CA ASP A 69 -1.42 5.44 -8.48
C ASP A 69 -0.44 4.60 -7.64
N GLY A 70 0.19 5.23 -6.63
CA GLY A 70 1.11 4.58 -5.70
C GLY A 70 2.47 4.28 -6.33
N ARG A 71 3.00 3.07 -6.08
CA ARG A 71 4.36 2.71 -6.54
C ARG A 71 4.46 2.52 -8.05
N LYS A 72 3.34 2.30 -8.76
CA LYS A 72 3.31 2.09 -10.22
C LYS A 72 3.90 3.30 -10.96
N ASN A 73 3.45 4.51 -10.63
CA ASN A 73 3.89 5.79 -11.22
C ASN A 73 3.90 5.73 -12.74
N THR A 74 2.71 5.67 -13.30
CA THR A 74 2.46 5.62 -14.74
C THR A 74 2.75 6.93 -15.48
N LEU A 75 3.11 8.01 -14.77
CA LEU A 75 3.51 9.28 -15.39
C LEU A 75 5.02 9.34 -15.62
N ASP A 76 5.40 9.51 -16.88
CA ASP A 76 6.78 9.68 -17.31
C ASP A 76 7.34 11.07 -16.97
N GLY A 77 8.66 11.23 -17.05
CA GLY A 77 9.35 12.51 -16.79
C GLY A 77 9.73 12.76 -15.31
N PHE A 78 9.29 11.91 -14.39
CA PHE A 78 9.61 12.03 -12.97
C PHE A 78 10.73 11.07 -12.53
N GLY A 79 11.95 11.61 -12.40
CA GLY A 79 13.10 10.88 -11.88
C GLY A 79 12.92 10.44 -10.43
N ARG A 80 13.31 9.20 -10.12
CA ARG A 80 13.22 8.65 -8.75
C ARG A 80 14.57 8.63 -8.06
N LYS A 81 14.56 8.92 -6.76
CA LYS A 81 15.70 8.67 -5.86
C LYS A 81 15.48 7.35 -5.15
N GLU A 82 16.28 6.34 -5.50
CA GLU A 82 16.28 5.06 -4.81
C GLU A 82 17.18 5.17 -3.56
N PHE A 83 16.61 4.86 -2.39
CA PHE A 83 17.37 4.74 -1.15
C PHE A 83 17.50 3.26 -0.80
N ARG A 84 18.72 2.73 -0.88
CA ARG A 84 19.00 1.36 -0.44
C ARG A 84 19.48 1.36 1.01
N GLY A 85 18.61 0.91 1.90
CA GLY A 85 18.94 0.64 3.30
C GLY A 85 19.45 -0.78 3.51
N LYS A 86 19.59 -1.16 4.78
CA LYS A 86 19.77 -2.57 5.17
C LYS A 86 18.54 -3.38 4.76
N LEU A 87 18.73 -4.68 4.52
CA LEU A 87 17.63 -5.59 4.24
C LEU A 87 16.60 -5.55 5.38
N ALA A 88 15.34 -5.29 5.03
CA ALA A 88 14.22 -5.32 5.95
C ALA A 88 13.04 -6.04 5.28
N ILE A 89 12.44 -6.99 5.98
CA ILE A 89 11.30 -7.76 5.51
C ILE A 89 10.13 -7.51 6.45
N ALA A 90 9.14 -6.75 5.99
CA ALA A 90 7.93 -6.49 6.73
C ALA A 90 6.87 -7.55 6.45
N ILE A 91 6.20 -8.02 7.50
CA ILE A 91 5.07 -8.95 7.44
C ILE A 91 3.87 -8.23 8.04
N THR A 92 2.75 -8.23 7.31
CA THR A 92 1.45 -7.77 7.82
C THR A 92 0.50 -8.95 7.97
N ALA A 93 -0.29 -8.94 9.05
CA ALA A 93 -1.29 -9.97 9.32
C ALA A 93 -2.58 -9.32 9.81
N ASN A 94 -3.72 -9.84 9.38
CA ASN A 94 -5.05 -9.41 9.81
C ASN A 94 -5.80 -10.62 10.37
N PHE A 95 -6.12 -10.59 11.66
CA PHE A 95 -6.98 -11.60 12.27
C PHE A 95 -8.38 -11.04 12.51
N VAL A 96 -9.38 -11.93 12.54
CA VAL A 96 -10.78 -11.57 12.81
C VAL A 96 -10.88 -10.98 14.21
N ASN A 97 -11.47 -9.79 14.33
CA ASN A 97 -11.86 -9.19 15.61
C ASN A 97 -13.36 -9.47 15.84
N ARG A 98 -13.69 -10.26 16.87
CA ARG A 98 -15.09 -10.60 17.20
C ARG A 98 -15.74 -9.59 18.15
N ASN A 99 -15.02 -8.55 18.56
CA ASN A 99 -15.45 -7.51 19.48
C ASN A 99 -15.95 -8.04 20.83
N THR A 100 -15.34 -9.12 21.31
CA THR A 100 -15.60 -9.65 22.65
C THR A 100 -14.99 -8.72 23.72
N THR A 101 -15.51 -8.80 24.94
CA THR A 101 -14.95 -8.04 26.09
C THR A 101 -13.51 -8.43 26.39
N ALA A 102 -13.11 -9.67 26.11
CA ALA A 102 -11.72 -10.12 26.24
C ALA A 102 -10.81 -9.43 25.21
N GLU A 103 -11.19 -9.43 23.93
CA GLU A 103 -10.46 -8.73 22.85
C GLU A 103 -10.39 -7.22 23.11
N ALA A 104 -11.45 -6.62 23.70
CA ALA A 104 -11.52 -5.21 24.06
C ALA A 104 -10.59 -4.81 25.23
N LYS A 105 -10.11 -5.76 26.03
CA LYS A 105 -9.15 -5.51 27.11
C LYS A 105 -7.69 -5.59 26.68
N VAL A 106 -7.40 -6.21 25.53
CA VAL A 106 -6.03 -6.33 25.01
C VAL A 106 -5.52 -4.95 24.59
N GLU A 107 -4.37 -4.53 25.13
CA GLU A 107 -3.76 -3.25 24.79
C GLU A 107 -3.09 -3.28 23.41
N GLU A 108 -3.13 -2.15 22.71
CA GLU A 108 -2.43 -1.98 21.44
C GLU A 108 -0.92 -1.83 21.68
N ILE A 109 -0.12 -2.24 20.68
CA ILE A 109 1.34 -2.05 20.70
C ILE A 109 1.66 -0.93 19.71
N SER A 110 1.85 0.28 20.22
CA SER A 110 2.17 1.47 19.42
C SER A 110 3.66 1.53 19.08
N GLY A 111 4.12 0.69 18.14
CA GLY A 111 5.46 0.83 17.58
C GLY A 111 6.57 0.48 18.57
N VAL A 112 6.57 -0.75 19.09
CA VAL A 112 7.69 -1.22 19.93
C VAL A 112 8.79 -1.72 19.00
N ALA A 113 9.96 -1.09 19.07
CA ALA A 113 11.17 -1.50 18.36
C ALA A 113 12.16 -2.17 19.32
N PHE A 114 12.99 -3.05 18.78
CA PHE A 114 13.99 -3.82 19.53
C PHE A 114 14.85 -2.95 20.44
N ILE A 115 15.27 -1.78 19.93
CA ILE A 115 16.13 -0.84 20.65
C ILE A 115 15.50 -0.39 21.98
N PHE A 116 14.17 -0.32 22.08
CA PHE A 116 13.47 0.16 23.26
C PHE A 116 12.98 -0.94 24.20
N ASN A 117 12.81 -2.17 23.71
CA ASN A 117 12.31 -3.27 24.54
C ASN A 117 13.03 -4.59 24.25
N GLN A 118 14.36 -4.58 24.41
CA GLN A 118 15.22 -5.72 24.07
C GLN A 118 14.83 -7.00 24.81
N LYS A 119 14.45 -6.89 26.09
CA LYS A 119 14.04 -8.04 26.92
C LYS A 119 12.88 -8.79 26.26
N PHE A 120 11.82 -8.10 25.88
CA PHE A 120 10.67 -8.70 25.20
C PHE A 120 11.07 -9.46 23.92
N PHE A 121 11.90 -8.87 23.06
CA PHE A 121 12.30 -9.52 21.81
C PHE A 121 13.28 -10.69 22.01
N LEU A 122 14.14 -10.62 23.03
CA LEU A 122 15.02 -11.73 23.39
C LEU A 122 14.20 -12.91 23.91
N GLU A 123 13.27 -12.66 24.83
CA GLU A 123 12.34 -13.69 25.35
C GLU A 123 11.48 -14.29 24.22
N LEU A 124 10.91 -13.45 23.34
CA LEU A 124 10.16 -13.91 22.17
C LEU A 124 11.00 -14.87 21.31
N ARG A 125 12.26 -14.51 21.05
CA ARG A 125 13.17 -15.35 20.25
C ARG A 125 13.53 -16.64 20.96
N GLU A 126 13.77 -16.61 22.26
CA GLU A 126 14.09 -17.79 23.05
C GLU A 126 12.92 -18.77 23.12
N GLU A 127 11.69 -18.27 23.32
CA GLU A 127 10.49 -19.09 23.44
C GLU A 127 9.98 -19.61 22.10
N THR A 128 10.03 -18.78 21.05
CA THR A 128 9.37 -19.08 19.78
C THR A 128 10.34 -19.32 18.63
N GLY A 129 11.62 -18.96 18.76
CA GLY A 129 12.59 -18.95 17.65
C GLY A 129 12.35 -17.84 16.61
N ILE A 130 11.50 -16.84 16.91
CA ILE A 130 11.19 -15.73 16.01
C ILE A 130 12.03 -14.50 16.40
N ASP A 131 12.82 -13.98 15.46
CA ASP A 131 13.66 -12.79 15.67
C ASP A 131 13.10 -11.59 14.89
N LEU A 132 12.60 -10.60 15.63
CA LEU A 132 11.97 -9.39 15.11
C LEU A 132 12.76 -8.13 15.48
N GLU A 133 12.76 -7.15 14.58
CA GLU A 133 13.30 -5.80 14.83
C GLU A 133 12.25 -4.85 15.40
N ASN A 134 10.98 -5.03 15.03
CA ASN A 134 9.86 -4.27 15.56
C ASN A 134 8.55 -5.08 15.40
N ILE A 135 7.58 -4.75 16.23
CA ILE A 135 6.20 -5.22 16.12
C ILE A 135 5.24 -4.11 16.50
N VAL A 136 4.12 -4.07 15.78
CA VAL A 136 3.02 -3.15 15.99
C VAL A 136 1.73 -3.96 15.98
N TYR A 137 0.84 -3.63 16.91
CA TYR A 137 -0.48 -4.22 16.98
C TYR A 137 -1.52 -3.10 17.09
N TYR A 138 -2.46 -3.09 16.15
CA TYR A 138 -3.62 -2.21 16.15
C TYR A 138 -4.89 -3.03 16.20
N ARG A 139 -5.84 -2.56 17.00
CA ARG A 139 -7.17 -3.12 17.10
C ARG A 139 -8.14 -2.17 16.41
N ASP A 140 -8.57 -2.58 15.22
CA ASP A 140 -9.56 -1.89 14.42
C ASP A 140 -10.66 -2.92 14.06
N HIS A 141 -11.24 -2.87 12.86
CA HIS A 141 -12.10 -3.92 12.31
C HIS A 141 -11.45 -5.32 12.29
N THR A 142 -10.12 -5.37 12.29
CA THR A 142 -9.30 -6.58 12.42
C THR A 142 -8.29 -6.38 13.55
N HIS A 143 -7.76 -7.48 14.08
CA HIS A 143 -6.50 -7.44 14.82
C HIS A 143 -5.36 -7.38 13.81
N TYR A 144 -4.86 -6.17 13.58
CA TYR A 144 -3.82 -5.89 12.59
C TYR A 144 -2.44 -5.92 13.24
N PHE A 145 -1.55 -6.72 12.69
CA PHE A 145 -0.14 -6.76 13.07
C PHE A 145 0.72 -6.33 11.90
N VAL A 146 1.74 -5.54 12.18
CA VAL A 146 2.89 -5.37 11.28
C VAL A 146 4.17 -5.56 12.05
N MET A 147 5.09 -6.33 11.49
CA MET A 147 6.37 -6.65 12.12
C MET A 147 7.47 -6.68 11.08
N THR A 148 8.69 -6.38 11.51
CA THR A 148 9.89 -6.52 10.67
C THR A 148 10.69 -7.71 11.18
N ALA A 149 10.79 -8.75 10.36
CA ALA A 149 11.49 -9.99 10.72
C ALA A 149 12.89 -10.03 10.11
N LYS A 150 13.84 -10.61 10.85
CA LYS A 150 15.18 -10.85 10.29
C LYS A 150 15.14 -12.01 9.32
N LYS A 151 15.85 -11.85 8.18
CA LYS A 151 15.93 -12.88 7.12
C LYS A 151 16.29 -14.27 7.66
N GLN A 152 17.26 -14.35 8.57
CA GLN A 152 17.70 -15.64 9.12
C GLN A 152 16.58 -16.35 9.87
N SER A 153 15.82 -15.63 10.71
CA SER A 153 14.67 -16.20 11.40
C SER A 153 13.61 -16.73 10.43
N LEU A 154 13.37 -16.04 9.31
CA LEU A 154 12.44 -16.51 8.28
C LEU A 154 12.93 -17.78 7.55
N LEU A 155 14.25 -17.92 7.36
CA LEU A 155 14.85 -19.14 6.81
C LEU A 155 14.76 -20.30 7.80
N ASP A 156 15.14 -20.07 9.06
CA ASP A 156 15.13 -21.08 10.13
C ASP A 156 13.70 -21.60 10.38
N LYS A 157 12.70 -20.74 10.19
CA LYS A 157 11.27 -21.09 10.28
C LYS A 157 10.68 -21.65 8.99
N GLY A 158 11.45 -21.75 7.91
CA GLY A 158 10.98 -22.25 6.61
C GLY A 158 9.94 -21.37 5.93
N VAL A 159 9.80 -20.10 6.34
CA VAL A 159 8.92 -19.12 5.68
C VAL A 159 9.50 -18.74 4.31
N ILE A 160 10.83 -18.64 4.24
CA ILE A 160 11.57 -18.51 2.98
C ILE A 160 12.25 -19.85 2.71
N ILE A 161 12.00 -20.42 1.53
CA ILE A 161 12.62 -21.67 1.09
C ILE A 161 13.77 -21.32 0.15
N ASN A 162 14.94 -21.92 0.37
CA ASN A 162 16.07 -21.77 -0.53
C ASN A 162 15.90 -22.73 -1.70
N VAL A 163 15.56 -22.22 -2.89
CA VAL A 163 15.46 -23.04 -4.09
C VAL A 163 16.83 -23.02 -4.77
N SER A 164 17.66 -24.01 -4.47
CA SER A 164 18.87 -24.28 -5.25
C SER A 164 18.46 -25.03 -6.52
N TYR A 165 18.50 -24.36 -7.66
CA TYR A 165 18.43 -25.05 -8.95
C TYR A 165 19.76 -25.79 -9.15
N HIS A 166 19.72 -27.12 -9.17
CA HIS A 166 20.82 -27.97 -9.60
C HIS A 166 20.81 -28.10 -11.13
#